data_AF-A0A6I2V8H4-F1
#
_entry.id   AF-A0A6I2V8H4-F1
#
_cell.length_a   1.000
_cell.length_b   1.000
_cell.length_c   1.000
_cell.angle_alpha   90.00
_cell.angle_beta   90.00
_cell.angle_gamma   90.00
#
_symmetry.space_group_name_H-M   'P 1'
#
loop_
_entity.id
_entity.type
_entity.pdbx_description
1 polymer ?
#
loop_
_entity_poly.entity_id
_entity_poly.type
_entity_poly.pdbx_seq_one_letter_code
_entity_poly.pdbx_strand_id
1 'polypeptide(L)'
;MIDLRALRDDPAIRLAIERKRVSPELIDEVLALDREHRDLQQAVEQMRARQKAASKAVSGADPDDRVGLVAQASESKQELQVGEGALNEITARLNDLALQIPSPADASVPDGGEDDGEVLRTVGDTPPPPPMDHGQFGSALGFIETDHAVGASG
;
A
#
# COMPACT_ATOMS: atom_id res chain seq x y z
N MET A 1 2.41 4.53 3.23
CA MET A 1 1.28 4.14 2.37
C MET A 1 0.50 5.39 2.04
N ILE A 2 0.06 5.54 0.79
CA ILE A 2 -0.72 6.70 0.37
C ILE A 2 -2.09 6.73 1.06
N ASP A 3 -2.61 7.93 1.30
CA ASP A 3 -3.98 8.08 1.77
C ASP A 3 -4.97 7.81 0.61
N LEU A 4 -5.63 6.65 0.65
CA LEU A 4 -6.61 6.23 -0.35
C LEU A 4 -7.83 7.16 -0.44
N ARG A 5 -8.15 7.87 0.64
CA ARG A 5 -9.20 8.89 0.61
C ARG A 5 -8.74 10.11 -0.18
N ALA A 6 -7.52 10.59 0.06
CA ALA A 6 -6.97 11.71 -0.71
C ALA A 6 -6.86 11.35 -2.20
N LEU A 7 -6.43 10.12 -2.54
CA LEU A 7 -6.34 9.65 -3.92
C LEU A 7 -7.70 9.61 -4.65
N ARG A 8 -8.78 9.35 -3.92
CA ARG A 8 -10.16 9.35 -4.43
C ARG A 8 -10.73 10.76 -4.58
N ASP A 9 -10.53 11.59 -3.56
CA ASP A 9 -11.23 12.86 -3.40
C ASP A 9 -10.52 14.02 -4.14
N ASP A 10 -9.21 13.89 -4.38
CA ASP A 10 -8.38 14.92 -5.00
C ASP A 10 -7.69 14.42 -6.29
N PRO A 11 -8.16 14.84 -7.48
CA PRO A 11 -7.53 14.52 -8.76
C PRO A 11 -6.07 15.00 -8.88
N ALA A 12 -5.67 16.04 -8.13
CA ALA A 12 -4.29 16.53 -8.15
C ALA A 12 -3.32 15.49 -7.58
N ILE A 13 -3.75 14.67 -6.61
CA ILE A 13 -2.93 13.60 -6.04
C ILE A 13 -2.66 12.53 -7.10
N ARG A 14 -3.68 12.14 -7.88
CA ARG A 14 -3.50 11.21 -9.00
C ARG A 14 -2.49 11.74 -10.00
N LEU A 15 -2.68 12.99 -10.46
CA LEU A 15 -1.75 13.62 -11.40
C LEU A 15 -0.33 13.67 -10.84
N ALA A 16 -0.17 14.00 -9.55
CA ALA A 16 1.12 14.05 -8.88
C ALA A 16 1.83 12.70 -8.79
N ILE A 17 1.09 11.59 -8.76
CA ILE A 17 1.63 10.23 -8.80
C ILE A 17 1.99 9.84 -10.24
N GLU A 18 1.13 10.16 -11.20
CA GLU A 18 1.37 9.88 -12.63
C GLU A 18 2.60 10.62 -13.17
N ARG A 19 2.92 11.80 -12.63
CA ARG A 19 4.20 12.52 -12.89
C ARG A 19 5.44 11.68 -12.59
N LYS A 20 5.34 10.70 -11.69
CA LYS A 20 6.40 9.71 -11.38
C LYS A 20 6.37 8.48 -12.29
N ARG A 21 5.66 8.54 -13.42
CA ARG A 21 5.53 7.48 -14.43
C ARG A 21 4.89 6.19 -13.91
N VAL A 22 4.06 6.31 -12.88
CA VAL A 22 3.25 5.21 -12.39
C VAL A 22 2.16 4.89 -13.42
N SER A 23 1.89 3.61 -13.64
CA SER A 23 0.83 3.14 -14.53
C SER A 23 -0.54 3.63 -14.03
N PRO A 24 -1.35 4.29 -14.87
CA PRO A 24 -2.73 4.65 -14.53
C PRO A 24 -3.58 3.44 -14.14
N GLU A 25 -3.31 2.29 -14.75
CA GLU A 25 -4.02 1.03 -14.50
C GLU A 25 -3.86 0.56 -13.04
N LEU A 26 -2.67 0.75 -12.45
CA LEU A 26 -2.44 0.44 -11.03
C LEU A 26 -3.31 1.31 -10.11
N ILE A 27 -3.43 2.61 -10.43
CA ILE A 27 -4.24 3.55 -9.67
C ILE A 27 -5.72 3.18 -9.77
N ASP A 28 -6.18 2.83 -10.97
CA ASP A 28 -7.56 2.40 -11.21
C ASP A 28 -7.89 1.09 -10.49
N GLU A 29 -6.97 0.12 -10.49
CA GLU A 29 -7.15 -1.14 -9.75
C GLU A 29 -7.27 -0.91 -8.25
N VAL A 30 -6.41 -0.06 -7.67
CA VAL A 30 -6.46 0.29 -6.25
C VAL A 30 -7.78 0.98 -5.89
N LEU A 31 -8.25 1.92 -6.71
CA LEU A 31 -9.51 2.63 -6.47
C LEU A 31 -10.73 1.71 -6.62
N ALA A 32 -10.69 0.73 -7.53
CA ALA A 32 -11.72 -0.28 -7.67
C ALA A 32 -11.77 -1.20 -6.43
N LEU A 33 -10.62 -1.72 -5.99
CA LEU A 33 -10.53 -2.54 -4.78
C LEU A 33 -10.91 -1.78 -3.51
N ASP A 34 -10.57 -0.49 -3.39
CA ASP A 34 -11.02 0.34 -2.27
C ASP A 34 -12.55 0.45 -2.25
N ARG A 35 -13.20 0.60 -3.41
CA ARG A 35 -14.66 0.61 -3.49
C ARG A 35 -15.25 -0.72 -3.04
N GLU A 36 -14.77 -1.83 -3.59
CA GLU A 36 -15.23 -3.17 -3.20
C GLU A 36 -15.02 -3.44 -1.71
N HIS A 37 -13.86 -3.04 -1.15
CA HIS A 37 -13.55 -3.17 0.27
C HIS A 37 -14.56 -2.40 1.13
N ARG A 38 -14.90 -1.15 0.79
CA ARG A 38 -15.88 -0.36 1.55
C ARG A 38 -17.29 -0.94 1.47
N ASP A 39 -17.71 -1.40 0.30
CA ASP A 39 -19.02 -2.01 0.11
C ASP A 39 -19.13 -3.31 0.92
N LEU A 40 -18.09 -4.15 0.87
CA LEU A 40 -18.02 -5.38 1.66
C LEU A 40 -17.92 -5.11 3.16
N GLN A 41 -17.15 -4.12 3.58
CA GLN A 41 -17.06 -3.70 4.97
C GLN A 41 -18.43 -3.29 5.50
N GLN A 42 -19.20 -2.51 4.74
CA GLN A 42 -20.57 -2.13 5.11
C GLN A 42 -21.48 -3.36 5.19
N ALA A 43 -21.38 -4.31 4.26
CA ALA A 43 -22.17 -5.54 4.27
C ALA A 43 -21.84 -6.42 5.50
N VAL A 44 -20.56 -6.58 5.84
CA VAL A 44 -20.11 -7.32 7.01
C VAL A 44 -20.60 -6.68 8.30
N GLU A 45 -20.58 -5.35 8.41
CA GLU A 45 -21.17 -4.66 9.57
C GLU A 45 -22.68 -4.93 9.72
N GLN A 46 -23.42 -4.99 8.62
CA GLN A 46 -24.82 -5.40 8.65
C GLN A 46 -24.99 -6.87 9.08
N MET A 47 -24.13 -7.78 8.61
CA MET A 47 -24.13 -9.18 9.04
C MET A 47 -23.82 -9.32 10.53
N ARG A 48 -22.86 -8.55 11.06
CA ARG A 48 -22.55 -8.49 12.50
C ARG A 48 -23.76 -8.05 13.32
N ALA A 49 -24.46 -7.02 12.85
CA ALA A 49 -25.67 -6.53 13.50
C ALA A 49 -26.80 -7.58 13.48
N ARG A 50 -27.02 -8.26 12.34
CA ARG A 50 -27.99 -9.36 12.22
C ARG A 50 -27.65 -10.53 13.14
N GLN A 51 -26.39 -10.96 13.18
CA GLN A 51 -25.94 -12.03 14.06
C GLN A 51 -26.14 -11.70 15.55
N LYS A 52 -25.86 -10.45 15.94
CA LYS A 52 -26.09 -9.98 17.31
C LYS A 52 -27.58 -9.98 17.66
N ALA A 53 -28.43 -9.54 16.73
CA ALA A 53 -29.87 -9.56 16.91
C ALA A 53 -30.43 -10.99 17.03
N ALA A 54 -29.99 -11.91 16.16
CA ALA A 54 -30.36 -13.32 16.20
C ALA A 54 -29.92 -13.98 17.51
N SER A 55 -28.69 -13.72 17.97
CA SER A 55 -28.18 -14.22 19.25
C SER A 55 -29.01 -13.73 20.44
N LYS A 56 -29.44 -12.46 20.41
CA LYS A 56 -30.30 -11.89 21.45
C LYS A 56 -31.70 -12.51 21.42
N ALA A 57 -32.27 -12.73 20.24
CA ALA A 57 -33.57 -13.39 20.07
C ALA A 57 -33.55 -14.80 20.66
N VAL A 58 -32.50 -15.59 20.39
CA VAL A 58 -32.32 -16.93 20.97
C VAL A 58 -32.25 -16.88 22.50
N SER A 59 -31.56 -15.89 23.08
CA SER A 59 -31.43 -15.76 24.54
C SER A 59 -32.72 -15.38 25.26
N GLY A 60 -33.68 -14.75 24.56
CA GLY A 60 -34.96 -14.30 25.11
C GLY A 60 -36.17 -15.14 24.70
N ALA A 61 -35.96 -16.24 23.97
CA ALA A 61 -37.05 -17.06 23.43
C ALA A 61 -37.49 -18.16 24.41
N ASP A 62 -38.81 -18.45 24.38
CA ASP A 62 -39.39 -19.60 25.06
C ASP A 62 -38.87 -20.93 24.46
N PRO A 63 -38.88 -22.03 25.22
CA PRO A 63 -38.30 -23.31 24.81
C PRO A 63 -38.85 -23.86 23.48
N ASP A 64 -40.13 -23.60 23.18
CA ASP A 64 -40.81 -24.13 22.00
C ASP A 64 -40.41 -23.39 20.70
N ASP A 65 -40.06 -22.10 20.76
CA ASP A 65 -39.61 -21.29 19.61
C ASP A 65 -38.09 -21.30 19.42
N ARG A 66 -37.36 -21.81 20.42
CA ARG A 66 -35.89 -21.71 20.49
C ARG A 66 -35.18 -22.48 19.38
N VAL A 67 -35.73 -23.60 18.91
CA VAL A 67 -35.08 -24.46 17.91
C VAL A 67 -34.93 -23.75 16.56
N GLY A 68 -35.99 -23.06 16.09
CA GLY A 68 -35.95 -22.31 14.83
C GLY A 68 -35.02 -21.10 14.89
N LEU A 69 -35.00 -20.39 16.02
CA LEU A 69 -34.12 -19.24 16.23
C LEU A 69 -32.64 -19.64 16.31
N VAL A 70 -32.33 -20.81 16.88
CA VAL A 70 -30.95 -21.35 16.88
C VAL A 70 -30.48 -21.66 15.47
N ALA A 71 -31.34 -22.22 14.61
CA ALA A 71 -31.00 -22.48 13.21
C ALA A 71 -30.68 -21.18 12.45
N GLN A 72 -31.53 -20.15 12.58
CA GLN A 72 -31.29 -18.83 11.97
C GLN A 72 -30.01 -18.16 12.49
N ALA A 73 -29.74 -18.25 13.80
CA ALA A 73 -28.52 -17.72 14.39
C ALA A 73 -27.25 -18.48 13.97
N SER A 74 -27.37 -19.76 13.62
CA SER A 74 -26.26 -20.56 13.08
C SER A 74 -26.00 -20.22 11.61
N GLU A 75 -27.03 -20.05 10.80
CA GLU A 75 -26.91 -19.63 9.40
C GLU A 75 -26.29 -18.23 9.29
N SER A 76 -26.82 -17.27 10.05
CA SER A 76 -26.26 -15.91 10.12
C SER A 76 -24.79 -15.88 10.58
N LYS A 77 -24.37 -16.84 11.42
CA LYS A 77 -22.97 -16.98 11.84
C LYS A 77 -22.08 -17.48 10.71
N GLN A 78 -22.56 -18.43 9.91
CA GLN A 78 -21.82 -18.95 8.77
C GLN A 78 -21.66 -17.89 7.68
N GLU A 79 -22.74 -17.15 7.37
CA GLU A 79 -22.68 -16.02 6.43
C GLU A 79 -21.68 -14.96 6.88
N LEU A 80 -21.71 -14.59 8.17
CA LEU A 80 -20.77 -13.64 8.74
C LEU A 80 -19.32 -14.14 8.62
N GLN A 81 -19.06 -15.42 8.91
CA GLN A 81 -17.71 -15.98 8.81
C GLN A 81 -17.16 -15.93 7.38
N VAL A 82 -18.00 -16.22 6.37
CA VAL A 82 -17.62 -16.10 4.96
C VAL A 82 -17.36 -14.64 4.59
N GLY A 83 -18.23 -13.72 5.00
CA GLY A 83 -18.06 -12.29 4.75
C GLY A 83 -16.80 -11.71 5.38
N GLU A 84 -16.47 -12.10 6.62
CA GLU A 84 -15.24 -11.70 7.29
C GLU A 84 -13.99 -12.26 6.62
N GLY A 85 -14.05 -13.51 6.12
CA GLY A 85 -12.97 -14.10 5.31
C GLY A 85 -12.69 -13.27 4.05
N ALA A 86 -13.74 -13.00 3.27
CA ALA A 86 -13.64 -12.18 2.06
C ALA A 86 -13.14 -10.76 2.36
N LEU A 87 -13.58 -10.15 3.47
CA LEU A 87 -13.13 -8.83 3.89
C LEU A 87 -11.62 -8.83 4.22
N ASN A 88 -11.12 -9.87 4.88
CA ASN A 88 -9.70 -9.99 5.17
C ASN A 88 -8.86 -10.15 3.90
N GLU A 89 -9.32 -10.98 2.95
CA GLU A 89 -8.65 -11.19 1.67
C GLU A 89 -8.56 -9.90 0.85
N ILE A 90 -9.66 -9.17 0.72
CA ILE A 90 -9.67 -7.91 -0.04
C ILE A 90 -8.86 -6.81 0.66
N THR A 91 -8.86 -6.78 1.99
CA THR A 91 -8.02 -5.86 2.77
C THR A 91 -6.54 -6.11 2.51
N ALA A 92 -6.11 -7.38 2.49
CA ALA A 92 -4.73 -7.74 2.20
C ALA A 92 -4.33 -7.32 0.77
N ARG A 93 -5.14 -7.68 -0.24
CA ARG A 93 -4.89 -7.26 -1.64
C ARG A 93 -4.84 -5.74 -1.80
N LEU A 94 -5.75 -5.02 -1.16
CA LEU A 94 -5.79 -3.57 -1.22
C LEU A 94 -4.51 -2.96 -0.65
N ASN A 95 -4.04 -3.45 0.51
CA ASN A 95 -2.80 -2.98 1.12
C ASN A 95 -1.58 -3.29 0.24
N ASP A 96 -1.50 -4.49 -0.33
CA ASP A 96 -0.37 -4.90 -1.17
C ASP A 96 -0.24 -4.02 -2.43
N LEU A 97 -1.35 -3.67 -3.07
CA LEU A 97 -1.34 -2.77 -4.21
C LEU A 97 -1.12 -1.30 -3.81
N ALA A 98 -1.73 -0.85 -2.71
CA ALA A 98 -1.55 0.52 -2.22
C ALA A 98 -0.09 0.81 -1.82
N LEU A 99 0.67 -0.21 -1.41
CA LEU A 99 2.11 -0.10 -1.12
C LEU A 99 2.97 0.12 -2.36
N GLN A 100 2.50 -0.27 -3.54
CA GLN A 100 3.22 -0.07 -4.80
C GLN A 100 3.05 1.36 -5.34
N ILE A 101 2.07 2.11 -4.84
CA ILE A 101 1.87 3.51 -5.21
C ILE A 101 2.86 4.39 -4.44
N PRO A 102 3.79 5.10 -5.12
CA PRO A 102 4.69 6.03 -4.48
C PRO A 102 3.94 7.25 -3.94
N SER A 103 4.56 7.97 -3.00
CA SER A 103 4.03 9.26 -2.57
C SER A 103 3.90 10.23 -3.76
N PRO A 104 2.89 11.12 -3.79
CA PRO A 104 2.73 12.12 -4.84
C PRO A 104 3.97 13.03 -4.94
N ALA A 105 4.27 13.51 -6.14
CA ALA A 105 5.27 14.56 -6.33
C ALA A 105 4.78 15.88 -5.71
N ASP A 106 5.68 16.61 -5.07
CA ASP A 106 5.38 17.96 -4.60
C ASP A 106 5.16 18.91 -5.81
N ALA A 107 4.37 19.96 -5.62
CA ALA A 107 4.08 20.94 -6.67
C ALA A 107 5.34 21.71 -7.13
N SER A 108 6.35 21.85 -6.26
CA SER A 108 7.63 22.52 -6.55
C SER A 108 8.63 21.66 -7.32
N VAL A 109 8.42 20.35 -7.38
CA VAL A 109 9.33 19.44 -8.09
C VAL A 109 9.06 19.56 -9.59
N PRO A 110 10.07 19.74 -10.45
CA PRO A 110 9.87 19.76 -11.90
C PRO A 110 9.56 18.37 -12.47
N ASP A 111 8.92 18.34 -13.64
CA ASP A 111 8.74 17.09 -14.39
C ASP A 111 10.03 16.71 -15.10
N GLY A 112 10.40 15.44 -15.05
CA GLY A 112 11.66 14.98 -15.63
C GLY A 112 12.02 13.53 -15.28
N GLY A 113 13.04 13.02 -15.93
CA GLY A 113 13.76 11.79 -15.59
C GLY A 113 14.99 12.05 -14.73
N GLU A 114 15.87 11.05 -14.69
CA GLU A 114 17.11 11.08 -13.89
C GLU A 114 18.05 12.23 -14.28
N ASP A 115 18.10 12.56 -15.58
CA ASP A 115 19.01 13.58 -16.13
C ASP A 115 18.42 15.00 -16.12
N ASP A 116 17.15 15.17 -15.74
CA ASP A 116 16.42 16.44 -15.82
C ASP A 116 16.51 17.26 -14.50
N GLY A 117 17.46 16.92 -13.64
CA GLY A 117 17.68 17.62 -12.38
C GLY A 117 18.16 19.06 -12.58
N GLU A 118 17.56 20.00 -11.84
CA GLU A 118 17.98 21.41 -11.86
C GLU A 118 19.04 21.69 -10.78
N VAL A 119 20.16 22.31 -11.18
CA VAL A 119 21.18 22.78 -10.24
C VAL A 119 20.69 24.06 -9.56
N LEU A 120 20.17 23.93 -8.35
CA LEU A 120 19.67 25.08 -7.57
C LEU A 120 20.81 25.97 -7.05
N ARG A 121 21.95 25.38 -6.70
CA ARG A 121 23.12 26.11 -6.21
C ARG A 121 24.38 25.25 -6.27
N THR A 122 25.47 25.85 -6.75
CA THR A 122 26.82 25.33 -6.58
C THR A 122 27.52 26.10 -5.46
N VAL A 123 28.18 25.40 -4.54
CA VAL A 123 28.89 26.01 -3.40
C VAL A 123 30.34 25.54 -3.40
N GLY A 124 31.27 26.49 -3.38
CA GLY A 124 32.72 26.23 -3.47
C GLY A 124 33.22 26.10 -4.91
N ASP A 125 34.53 25.91 -5.05
CA ASP A 125 35.20 25.74 -6.34
C ASP A 125 35.39 24.26 -6.70
N THR A 126 35.35 23.93 -7.99
CA THR A 126 35.64 22.59 -8.51
C THR A 126 37.01 22.60 -9.20
N PRO A 127 38.12 22.31 -8.48
CA PRO A 127 39.45 22.24 -9.08
C PRO A 127 39.53 21.12 -10.13
N PRO A 128 40.52 21.16 -11.05
CA PRO A 128 40.68 20.13 -12.06
C PRO A 128 40.86 18.74 -11.43
N PRO A 129 40.36 17.68 -12.08
CA PRO A 129 40.40 16.33 -11.53
C PRO A 129 41.86 15.87 -11.33
N PRO A 130 42.17 15.18 -10.22
CA PRO A 130 43.48 14.59 -10.00
C PRO A 130 43.74 13.43 -11.01
N PRO A 131 45.02 13.04 -11.21
CA PRO A 131 45.38 12.00 -12.17
C PRO A 131 44.90 10.58 -11.78
N MET A 132 44.52 10.38 -10.52
CA MET A 132 43.98 9.12 -10.01
C MET A 132 42.55 9.36 -9.52
N ASP A 133 41.65 8.43 -9.84
CA ASP A 133 40.35 8.39 -9.19
C ASP A 133 40.47 7.87 -7.74
N HIS A 134 39.35 7.91 -7.01
CA HIS A 134 39.30 7.49 -5.61
C HIS A 134 39.65 6.01 -5.40
N GLY A 135 39.33 5.13 -6.35
CA GLY A 135 39.63 3.71 -6.28
C GLY A 135 41.12 3.44 -6.48
N GLN A 136 41.68 3.99 -7.55
CA GLN A 136 43.10 3.91 -7.87
C GLN A 136 43.98 4.47 -6.75
N PHE A 137 43.60 5.64 -6.22
CA PHE A 137 44.31 6.27 -5.11
C PHE A 137 44.24 5.41 -3.85
N GLY A 138 43.07 4.88 -3.52
CA GLY A 138 42.90 3.98 -2.37
C GLY A 138 43.72 2.70 -2.48
N SER A 139 43.78 2.09 -3.67
CA SER A 139 44.61 0.90 -3.91
C SER A 139 46.11 1.21 -3.84
N ALA A 140 46.56 2.34 -4.38
CA ALA A 140 47.96 2.76 -4.31
C ALA A 140 48.44 2.98 -2.86
N LEU A 141 47.53 3.40 -1.97
CA LEU A 141 47.80 3.56 -0.53
C LEU A 141 47.58 2.28 0.29
N GLY A 142 47.05 1.21 -0.31
CA GLY A 142 46.68 -0.01 0.41
C GLY A 142 45.44 0.12 1.30
N PHE A 143 44.58 1.12 1.04
CA PHE A 143 43.31 1.31 1.77
C PHE A 143 42.14 0.56 1.13
N ILE A 144 42.25 0.21 -0.16
CA ILE A 144 41.23 -0.51 -0.91
C ILE A 144 41.88 -1.74 -1.57
N GLU A 145 41.33 -2.92 -1.31
CA GLU A 145 41.76 -4.18 -1.92
C GLU A 145 40.58 -4.84 -2.65
N THR A 146 40.18 -4.24 -3.76
CA THR A 146 39.01 -4.70 -4.55
C THR A 146 39.18 -6.15 -5.02
N ASP A 147 40.38 -6.55 -5.43
CA ASP A 147 40.64 -7.93 -5.91
C ASP A 147 40.41 -8.97 -4.82
N HIS A 148 40.81 -8.67 -3.58
CA HIS A 148 40.54 -9.53 -2.42
C HIS A 148 39.05 -9.55 -2.07
N ALA A 149 38.38 -8.39 -2.13
CA ALA A 149 36.95 -8.30 -1.87
C ALA A 149 36.13 -9.14 -2.87
N VAL A 150 36.45 -9.06 -4.16
CA VAL A 150 35.83 -9.89 -5.22
C VAL A 150 36.06 -11.38 -4.95
N GLY A 151 37.29 -11.76 -4.59
CA GLY A 151 37.60 -13.16 -4.25
C GLY A 151 36.83 -13.69 -3.04
N ALA A 152 36.49 -12.82 -2.08
CA ALA A 152 35.80 -13.20 -0.84
C ALA A 152 34.27 -13.13 -0.93
N SER A 153 33.70 -12.22 -1.74
CA SER A 153 32.26 -11.88 -1.72
C SER A 153 31.59 -11.88 -3.09
N GLY A 154 32.33 -11.76 -4.20
CA GLY A 154 31.80 -11.59 -5.55
C GLY A 154 31.81 -10.14 -6.03
#